data_AF-A0A3D9NC08-F1
#
_entry.id   AF-A0A3D9NC08-F1
#
_cell.length_a   1.000
_cell.length_b   1.000
_cell.length_c   1.000
_cell.angle_alpha   90.00
_cell.angle_beta   90.00
_cell.angle_gamma   90.00
#
_symmetry.space_group_name_H-M   'P 1'
#
loop_
_entity.id
_entity.type
_entity.pdbx_description
1 polymer ?
#
loop_
_entity_poly.entity_id
_entity_poly.type
_entity_poly.pdbx_seq_one_letter_code
_entity_poly.pdbx_strand_id
1 'polypeptide(L)'
;MKIINKASNLIAAALMLFFAIPKLVGIEKSVQGFEQFKSLVPLDPDIFRVFTGSVELVIAILLIIYTIKNTNNLGKLAYFLLLATMIGGLIMEFFARPEPVMMLVVIAVLLSVLSTYKLKILAKK
;
A
#
# COMPACT_ATOMS: atom_id res chain seq x y z
N MET A 1 17.95 -7.53 -13.31
CA MET A 1 17.35 -6.28 -12.79
C MET A 1 18.44 -5.48 -12.08
N LYS A 2 18.55 -4.15 -12.29
CA LYS A 2 19.58 -3.32 -11.60
C LYS A 2 19.40 -3.37 -10.07
N ILE A 3 20.49 -3.25 -9.29
CA ILE A 3 20.46 -3.30 -7.81
C ILE A 3 19.45 -2.30 -7.23
N ILE A 4 19.40 -1.09 -7.78
CA ILE A 4 18.46 -0.03 -7.39
C ILE A 4 17.00 -0.49 -7.49
N ASN A 5 16.66 -1.29 -8.51
CA ASN A 5 15.30 -1.80 -8.65
C ASN A 5 14.97 -2.82 -7.57
N LYS A 6 15.91 -3.73 -7.25
CA LYS A 6 15.71 -4.71 -6.17
C LYS A 6 15.51 -4.01 -4.84
N ALA A 7 16.38 -3.03 -4.54
CA ALA A 7 16.28 -2.21 -3.34
C ALA A 7 14.91 -1.51 -3.25
N SER A 8 14.47 -0.83 -4.32
CA SER A 8 13.17 -0.14 -4.31
C SER A 8 11.98 -1.08 -4.09
N ASN A 9 12.02 -2.31 -4.64
CA ASN A 9 10.96 -3.30 -4.43
C ASN A 9 10.92 -3.75 -2.97
N LEU A 10 12.08 -4.04 -2.37
CA LEU A 10 12.19 -4.51 -1.00
C LEU A 10 11.83 -3.42 0.01
N ILE A 11 12.22 -2.17 -0.23
CA ILE A 11 11.81 -1.03 0.60
C ILE A 11 10.30 -0.85 0.56
N ALA A 12 9.68 -0.88 -0.64
CA ALA A 12 8.23 -0.81 -0.76
C ALA A 12 7.55 -1.99 -0.06
N ALA A 13 8.06 -3.22 -0.19
CA ALA A 13 7.53 -4.38 0.49
C ALA A 13 7.64 -4.26 2.03
N ALA A 14 8.76 -3.77 2.55
CA ALA A 14 8.95 -3.55 3.98
C ALA A 14 7.98 -2.51 4.54
N LEU A 15 7.75 -1.40 3.80
CA LEU A 15 6.75 -0.41 4.17
C LEU A 15 5.34 -1.01 4.16
N MET A 16 5.00 -1.84 3.16
CA MET A 16 3.70 -2.50 3.14
C MET A 16 3.51 -3.46 4.32
N LEU A 17 4.55 -4.21 4.71
CA LEU A 17 4.50 -5.06 5.91
C LEU A 17 4.35 -4.23 7.19
N PHE A 18 5.06 -3.11 7.29
CA PHE A 18 4.95 -2.18 8.42
C PHE A 18 3.53 -1.66 8.60
N PHE A 19 2.78 -1.47 7.51
CA PHE A 19 1.38 -1.06 7.55
C PHE A 19 0.39 -2.23 7.73
N ALA A 20 0.68 -3.39 7.12
CA ALA A 20 -0.20 -4.55 7.13
C ALA A 20 -0.26 -5.22 8.51
N ILE A 21 0.89 -5.43 9.16
CA ILE A 21 0.97 -6.20 10.41
C ILE A 21 0.10 -5.57 11.52
N PRO A 22 0.19 -4.25 11.82
CA PRO A 22 -0.66 -3.64 12.82
C PRO A 22 -2.16 -3.76 12.51
N LYS A 23 -2.53 -3.69 11.22
CA LYS A 23 -3.90 -3.83 10.76
C LYS A 23 -4.42 -5.25 10.89
N LEU A 24 -3.59 -6.26 10.69
CA LEU A 24 -4.02 -7.67 10.78
C LEU A 24 -4.08 -8.15 12.23
N VAL A 25 -3.14 -7.70 13.07
CA VAL A 25 -3.07 -8.07 14.48
C VAL A 25 -4.06 -7.27 15.35
N GLY A 26 -4.54 -6.12 14.85
CA GLY A 26 -5.47 -5.28 15.61
C GLY A 26 -4.78 -4.45 16.68
N ILE A 27 -3.59 -3.92 16.37
CA ILE A 27 -2.91 -2.97 17.26
C ILE A 27 -3.81 -1.74 17.46
N GLU A 28 -3.95 -1.28 18.69
CA GLU A 28 -4.91 -0.24 19.10
C GLU A 28 -4.86 1.02 18.22
N LYS A 29 -3.66 1.52 17.91
CA LYS A 29 -3.47 2.67 17.00
C LYS A 29 -4.10 2.43 15.62
N SER A 30 -4.02 1.21 15.11
CA SER A 30 -4.66 0.84 13.85
C SER A 30 -6.17 0.77 13.98
N VAL A 31 -6.70 0.19 15.07
CA VAL A 31 -8.14 0.10 15.32
C VAL A 31 -8.75 1.50 15.38
N GLN A 32 -8.17 2.39 16.21
CA GLN A 32 -8.60 3.79 16.34
C GLN A 32 -8.57 4.54 15.00
N GLY A 33 -7.55 4.30 14.16
CA GLY A 33 -7.45 4.92 12.85
C GLY A 33 -8.59 4.53 11.90
N PHE A 34 -9.11 3.30 11.99
CA PHE A 34 -10.22 2.83 11.16
C PHE A 34 -11.59 3.21 11.73
N GLU A 35 -11.72 3.28 13.06
CA GLU A 35 -12.94 3.80 13.71
C GLU A 35 -13.27 5.24 13.27
N GLN A 36 -12.24 6.05 13.00
CA GLN A 36 -12.43 7.41 12.46
C GLN A 36 -13.16 7.43 11.10
N PHE A 37 -13.09 6.36 10.32
CA PHE A 37 -13.75 6.27 9.02
C PHE A 37 -15.23 5.89 9.10
N LYS A 38 -15.72 5.44 10.26
CA LYS A 38 -17.08 4.90 10.44
C LYS A 38 -18.19 5.88 10.08
N SER A 39 -17.94 7.18 10.24
CA SER A 39 -18.91 8.23 9.90
C SER A 39 -19.03 8.48 8.39
N LEU A 40 -18.04 8.07 7.60
CA LEU A 40 -17.90 8.45 6.20
C LEU A 40 -17.82 7.26 5.24
N VAL A 41 -17.50 6.06 5.75
CA VAL A 41 -17.51 4.81 5.00
C VAL A 41 -18.56 3.87 5.60
N PRO A 42 -19.54 3.39 4.81
CA PRO A 42 -20.58 2.48 5.27
C PRO A 42 -20.08 1.04 5.37
N LEU A 43 -18.91 0.85 6.00
CA LEU A 43 -18.30 -0.45 6.25
C LEU A 43 -17.98 -0.56 7.74
N ASP A 44 -18.08 -1.78 8.26
CA ASP A 44 -17.58 -2.08 9.59
C ASP A 44 -16.06 -1.78 9.66
N PRO A 45 -15.59 -0.99 10.65
CA PRO A 45 -14.20 -0.59 10.74
C PRO A 45 -13.22 -1.76 10.81
N ASP A 46 -13.60 -2.86 11.48
CA ASP A 46 -12.74 -4.03 11.61
C ASP A 46 -12.65 -4.81 10.29
N ILE A 47 -13.77 -4.99 9.59
CA ILE A 47 -13.76 -5.58 8.25
C ILE A 47 -12.88 -4.75 7.31
N PHE A 48 -13.07 -3.42 7.31
CA PHE A 48 -12.30 -2.54 6.44
C PHE A 48 -10.80 -2.54 6.78
N ARG A 49 -10.46 -2.58 8.07
CA ARG A 49 -9.08 -2.70 8.56
C ARG A 49 -8.41 -3.98 8.11
N VAL A 50 -9.05 -5.13 8.34
CA VAL A 50 -8.51 -6.44 7.97
C VAL A 50 -8.39 -6.59 6.46
N PHE A 51 -9.38 -6.10 5.71
CA PHE A 51 -9.32 -6.08 4.25
C PHE A 51 -8.12 -5.27 3.76
N THR A 52 -7.96 -4.04 4.25
CA THR A 52 -6.85 -3.17 3.88
C THR A 52 -5.51 -3.83 4.22
N GLY A 53 -5.36 -4.35 5.46
CA GLY A 53 -4.13 -5.04 5.87
C GLY A 53 -3.82 -6.27 5.01
N SER A 54 -4.84 -6.99 4.57
CA SER A 54 -4.68 -8.16 3.69
C SER A 54 -4.19 -7.76 2.30
N VAL A 55 -4.76 -6.69 1.72
CA VAL A 55 -4.29 -6.14 0.44
C VAL A 55 -2.83 -5.68 0.54
N GLU A 56 -2.48 -4.97 1.61
CA GLU A 56 -1.10 -4.52 1.85
C GLU A 56 -0.12 -5.70 1.98
N LEU A 57 -0.51 -6.76 2.68
CA LEU A 57 0.29 -7.99 2.79
C LEU A 57 0.49 -8.68 1.44
N VAL A 58 -0.58 -8.79 0.64
CA VAL A 58 -0.50 -9.36 -0.72
C VAL A 58 0.47 -8.56 -1.59
N ILE A 59 0.41 -7.23 -1.54
CA ILE A 59 1.34 -6.37 -2.28
C ILE A 59 2.78 -6.62 -1.84
N ALA A 60 3.04 -6.72 -0.53
CA ALA A 60 4.37 -7.02 -0.01
C ALA A 60 4.91 -8.34 -0.56
N ILE A 61 4.10 -9.41 -0.50
CA ILE A 61 4.46 -10.73 -1.02
C ILE A 61 4.75 -10.66 -2.53
N LEU A 62 3.88 -10.00 -3.30
CA LEU A 62 4.08 -9.83 -4.74
C LEU A 62 5.38 -9.10 -5.07
N LEU A 63 5.73 -8.04 -4.34
CA LEU A 63 6.97 -7.29 -4.53
C LEU A 63 8.22 -8.12 -4.18
N ILE A 64 8.14 -8.95 -3.13
CA ILE A 64 9.22 -9.89 -2.76
C ILE A 64 9.39 -10.94 -3.87
N ILE A 65 8.31 -11.59 -4.29
CA ILE A 65 8.37 -12.60 -5.37
C ILE A 65 8.86 -11.95 -6.67
N TYR A 66 8.42 -10.73 -6.99
CA TYR A 66 8.87 -9.99 -8.17
C TYR A 66 10.37 -9.67 -8.12
N THR A 67 10.92 -9.40 -6.93
CA THR A 67 12.36 -9.19 -6.76
C THR A 67 13.19 -10.42 -7.11
N ILE A 68 12.64 -11.62 -6.89
CA ILE A 68 13.30 -12.91 -7.17
C ILE A 68 13.04 -13.35 -8.62
N LYS A 69 11.76 -13.46 -9.02
CA LYS A 69 11.34 -14.00 -10.33
C LYS A 69 11.48 -12.98 -11.47
N ASN A 70 11.38 -11.69 -11.19
CA ASN A 70 11.54 -10.58 -12.14
C ASN A 70 10.71 -10.73 -13.45
N THR A 71 9.49 -11.25 -13.36
CA THR A 71 8.57 -11.35 -14.50
C THR A 71 7.76 -10.07 -14.69
N ASN A 72 7.61 -9.60 -15.94
CA ASN A 72 6.94 -8.33 -16.23
C ASN A 72 5.49 -8.30 -15.71
N ASN A 73 4.72 -9.37 -15.91
CA ASN A 73 3.31 -9.44 -15.48
C ASN A 73 3.17 -9.34 -13.96
N LEU A 74 4.06 -9.99 -13.20
CA LEU A 74 4.06 -9.91 -11.74
C LEU A 74 4.40 -8.50 -11.26
N GLY A 75 5.38 -7.85 -11.90
CA GLY A 75 5.71 -6.45 -11.61
C GLY A 75 4.55 -5.50 -11.92
N LYS A 76 3.86 -5.69 -13.06
CA LYS A 76 2.68 -4.90 -13.43
C LYS A 76 1.58 -5.05 -12.38
N LEU A 77 1.26 -6.28 -11.98
CA LEU A 77 0.26 -6.55 -10.94
C LEU A 77 0.65 -5.92 -9.59
N ALA A 78 1.87 -6.15 -9.12
CA ALA A 78 2.35 -5.65 -7.83
C ALA A 78 2.29 -4.11 -7.75
N TYR A 79 2.81 -3.42 -8.77
CA TYR A 79 2.82 -1.96 -8.79
C TYR A 79 1.47 -1.34 -9.12
N PHE A 80 0.60 -2.04 -9.85
CA PHE A 80 -0.77 -1.59 -10.05
C PHE A 80 -1.55 -1.62 -8.72
N LEU A 81 -1.47 -2.74 -8.00
CA LEU A 81 -2.10 -2.85 -6.69
C LEU A 81 -1.51 -1.85 -5.69
N LEU A 82 -0.19 -1.68 -5.65
CA LEU A 82 0.43 -0.66 -4.81
C LEU A 82 -0.10 0.74 -5.13
N LEU A 83 -0.16 1.12 -6.41
CA LEU A 83 -0.69 2.43 -6.81
C LEU A 83 -2.16 2.58 -6.39
N ALA A 84 -3.01 1.58 -6.67
CA ALA A 84 -4.42 1.61 -6.30
C ALA A 84 -4.62 1.75 -4.79
N THR A 85 -3.83 1.03 -3.99
CA THR A 85 -3.86 1.14 -2.52
C THR A 85 -3.38 2.50 -2.02
N MET A 86 -2.35 3.09 -2.62
CA MET A 86 -1.89 4.43 -2.21
C MET A 86 -2.89 5.52 -2.57
N ILE A 87 -3.51 5.45 -3.76
CA ILE A 87 -4.59 6.37 -4.14
C ILE A 87 -5.80 6.20 -3.20
N GLY A 88 -6.21 4.96 -2.92
CA GLY A 88 -7.26 4.67 -1.95
C GLY A 88 -6.92 5.24 -0.56
N GLY A 89 -5.69 5.02 -0.10
CA GLY A 89 -5.20 5.58 1.16
C GLY A 89 -5.26 7.10 1.21
N LEU A 90 -4.83 7.79 0.14
CA LEU A 90 -4.93 9.26 0.04
C LEU A 90 -6.38 9.74 0.07
N ILE A 91 -7.28 9.06 -0.64
CA ILE A 91 -8.72 9.38 -0.61
C ILE A 91 -9.24 9.25 0.82
N MET A 92 -8.95 8.14 1.49
CA MET A 92 -9.36 7.94 2.89
C MET A 92 -8.78 9.01 3.82
N GLU A 93 -7.52 9.37 3.63
CA GLU A 93 -6.84 10.33 4.51
C GLU A 93 -7.39 11.76 4.39
N PHE A 94 -7.77 12.20 3.19
CA PHE A 94 -8.28 13.56 2.97
C PHE A 94 -9.80 13.69 3.08
N PHE A 95 -10.54 12.62 2.80
CA PHE A 95 -12.01 12.69 2.73
C PHE A 95 -12.71 11.94 3.85
N ALA A 96 -12.05 11.00 4.54
CA ALA A 96 -12.67 10.18 5.57
C ALA A 96 -12.09 10.39 6.98
N ARG A 97 -10.91 10.99 7.11
CA ARG A 97 -10.33 11.37 8.41
C ARG A 97 -10.78 12.79 8.80
N PRO A 98 -10.98 13.06 10.10
CA PRO A 98 -11.21 14.43 10.58
C PRO A 98 -10.02 15.34 10.29
N GLU A 99 -8.80 14.84 10.48
CA GLU A 99 -7.56 15.56 10.17
C GLU A 99 -6.55 14.60 9.49
N PRO A 100 -5.96 15.01 8.36
CA PRO A 100 -4.95 14.18 7.67
C PRO A 100 -3.65 14.05 8.47
N VAL A 101 -3.15 12.82 8.58
CA VAL A 101 -1.81 12.51 9.09
C VAL A 101 -0.81 12.68 7.97
N MET A 102 -0.15 13.84 7.93
CA MET A 102 0.76 14.23 6.85
C MET A 102 1.89 13.24 6.56
N MET A 103 2.38 12.52 7.58
CA MET A 103 3.37 11.46 7.37
C MET A 103 2.85 10.33 6.47
N LEU A 104 1.59 9.92 6.63
CA LEU A 104 0.96 8.90 5.79
C LEU A 104 0.76 9.41 4.36
N VAL A 105 0.34 10.67 4.22
CA VAL A 105 0.20 11.35 2.93
C VAL A 105 1.53 11.34 2.16
N VAL A 106 2.62 11.75 2.80
CA VAL A 106 3.95 11.80 2.17
C VAL A 106 4.39 10.40 1.71
N ILE A 107 4.23 9.38 2.56
CA ILE A 107 4.57 8.00 2.21
C ILE A 107 3.73 7.53 1.03
N ALA A 108 2.42 7.80 1.04
CA ALA A 108 1.51 7.40 -0.03
C ALA A 108 1.83 8.11 -1.36
N VAL A 109 2.20 9.39 -1.34
CA VAL A 109 2.65 10.12 -2.53
C VAL A 109 3.95 9.53 -3.08
N LEU A 110 4.95 9.30 -2.23
CA LEU A 110 6.23 8.71 -2.66
C LEU A 110 6.05 7.32 -3.29
N LEU A 111 5.23 6.46 -2.67
CA LEU A 111 4.93 5.13 -3.20
C LEU A 111 4.07 5.19 -4.46
N SER A 112 3.18 6.18 -4.60
CA SER A 112 2.41 6.42 -5.84
C SER A 112 3.31 6.83 -7.00
N VAL A 113 4.25 7.75 -6.76
CA VAL A 113 5.23 8.18 -7.76
C VAL A 113 6.12 7.01 -8.18
N LEU A 114 6.64 6.25 -7.20
CA LEU A 114 7.44 5.04 -7.47
C LEU A 114 6.65 4.04 -8.31
N SER A 115 5.40 3.75 -7.94
CA SER A 115 4.55 2.78 -8.64
C SER A 115 4.26 3.22 -10.06
N THR A 116 3.92 4.50 -10.26
CA THR A 116 3.68 5.08 -11.58
C THR A 116 4.92 4.99 -12.47
N TYR A 117 6.09 5.34 -11.94
CA TYR A 117 7.37 5.24 -12.65
C TYR A 117 7.65 3.79 -13.07
N LYS A 118 7.46 2.82 -12.17
CA LYS A 118 7.70 1.41 -12.42
C LYS A 118 6.73 0.83 -13.44
N LEU A 119 5.44 1.15 -13.33
CA LEU A 119 4.43 0.76 -14.31
C LEU A 119 4.75 1.29 -15.70
N LYS A 120 5.18 2.56 -15.83
CA LYS A 120 5.60 3.13 -17.11
C LYS A 120 6.78 2.38 -17.73
N ILE A 121 7.77 1.98 -16.93
CA ILE A 121 8.90 1.16 -17.41
C ILE A 121 8.44 -0.22 -17.86
N LEU A 122 7.56 -0.84 -17.08
CA LEU A 122 7.06 -2.19 -17.34
C LEU A 122 6.09 -2.24 -18.53
N ALA A 123 5.36 -1.17 -18.81
CA ALA A 123 4.45 -1.07 -19.95
C ALA A 123 5.20 -0.93 -21.29
N LYS A 124 6.42 -0.38 -21.27
CA LYS A 124 7.29 -0.27 -22.45
C LYS A 124 8.03 -1.56 -22.80
N LYS A 125 7.86 -2.62 -22.00
CA LYS A 125 8.47 -3.93 -22.19
C LYS A 125 7.40 -4.98 -22.43
#